data_AF-A0A7V9IZK1-F1
#
_entry.id   AF-A0A7V9IZK1-F1
#
_cell.length_a   1.000
_cell.length_b   1.000
_cell.length_c   1.000
_cell.angle_alpha   90.00
_cell.angle_beta   90.00
_cell.angle_gamma   90.00
#
_symmetry.space_group_name_H-M   'P 1'
#
loop_
_entity.id
_entity.type
_entity.pdbx_description
1 polymer ?
#
loop_
_entity_poly.entity_id
_entity_poly.type
_entity_poly.pdbx_seq_one_letter_code
_entity_poly.pdbx_strand_id
1 'polypeptide(L)'
;MLSTHRDRPIAGRIRTVQSWIGGGVTPRLAQFIPPPPDDVPDLLDDLVSFTNRDDLSAITQAAIAHVQFETIHPFADGNGRVGRCLIHVILRRRGLSRRVMPPISVALAANTGRYIAVDKLPIGEPR
;
A
#
# COMPACT_ATOMS: atom_id res chain seq x y z
N MET A 1 9.47 7.38 16.85
CA MET A 1 9.12 7.44 18.29
C MET A 1 7.73 6.85 18.41
N LEU A 2 7.62 5.63 18.96
CA LEU A 2 6.34 4.96 19.19
C LEU A 2 5.55 5.77 20.22
N SER A 3 4.62 6.61 19.78
CA SER A 3 3.63 7.18 20.69
C SER A 3 2.55 6.13 20.93
N THR A 4 2.25 5.94 22.21
CA THR A 4 1.29 5.02 22.78
C THR A 4 -0.14 5.34 22.31
N HIS A 5 -0.59 4.74 21.21
CA HIS A 5 -2.01 4.67 20.81
C HIS A 5 -2.69 3.37 21.29
N ARG A 6 -2.49 3.01 22.56
CA ARG A 6 -2.86 1.66 23.03
C ARG A 6 -4.35 1.46 23.36
N ASP A 7 -5.19 2.50 23.32
CA ASP A 7 -6.60 2.44 23.78
C ASP A 7 -7.67 2.86 22.78
N ARG A 8 -7.37 2.97 21.47
CA ARG A 8 -8.42 3.09 20.43
C ARG A 8 -8.34 1.93 19.45
N PRO A 9 -9.46 1.28 19.09
CA PRO A 9 -9.46 0.26 18.05
C PRO A 9 -9.19 0.94 16.70
N ILE A 10 -7.92 0.97 16.31
CA ILE A 10 -7.43 1.53 15.04
C ILE A 10 -7.59 0.54 13.87
N ALA A 11 -7.82 -0.74 14.16
CA ALA A 11 -7.99 -1.77 13.15
C ALA A 11 -9.23 -1.49 12.27
N GLY A 12 -9.04 -1.55 10.95
CA GLY A 12 -10.12 -1.34 9.97
C GLY A 12 -10.56 0.11 9.80
N ARG A 13 -9.85 1.09 10.39
CA ARG A 13 -10.16 2.51 10.26
C ARG A 13 -9.10 3.23 9.44
N ILE A 14 -9.53 4.03 8.47
CA ILE A 14 -8.67 4.97 7.75
C ILE A 14 -8.04 5.94 8.77
N ARG A 15 -6.76 6.27 8.58
CA ARG A 15 -6.04 7.20 9.44
C ARG A 15 -6.64 8.60 9.35
N THR A 16 -6.70 9.28 10.48
CA THR A 16 -7.15 10.69 10.57
C THR A 16 -5.98 11.63 10.88
N VAL A 17 -4.76 11.11 10.91
CA VAL A 17 -3.54 11.83 11.26
C VAL A 17 -2.52 11.62 10.15
N GLN A 18 -1.69 12.63 9.88
CA GLN A 18 -0.63 12.55 8.90
C GLN A 18 0.40 11.50 9.30
N SER A 19 0.70 10.57 8.38
CA SER A 19 1.78 9.59 8.53
C SER A 19 3.04 10.07 7.81
N TRP A 20 4.18 9.44 8.14
CA TRP A 20 5.43 9.58 7.40
C TRP A 20 6.21 8.26 7.46
N ILE A 21 6.94 7.96 6.39
CA ILE A 21 7.66 6.69 6.21
C ILE A 21 9.16 6.96 6.10
N GLY A 22 9.94 6.21 6.88
CA GLY A 22 11.39 6.39 6.99
C GLY A 22 11.73 7.73 7.65
N GLY A 23 12.97 7.87 8.13
CA GLY A 23 13.40 9.09 8.82
C GLY A 23 13.10 9.11 10.32
N GLY A 24 13.72 10.06 11.00
CA GLY A 24 13.72 10.18 12.46
C GLY A 24 12.37 10.56 13.08
N VAL A 25 12.40 11.32 14.17
CA VAL A 25 11.18 11.63 14.95
C VAL A 25 10.31 12.75 14.37
N THR A 26 10.74 13.40 13.29
CA THR A 26 10.03 14.53 12.66
C THR A 26 9.79 14.30 11.17
N PRO A 27 8.70 14.86 10.60
CA PRO A 27 8.41 14.77 9.16
C PRO A 27 9.52 15.34 8.26
N ARG A 28 10.34 16.29 8.77
CA ARG A 28 11.47 16.87 8.03
C ARG A 28 12.54 15.85 7.64
N LEU A 29 12.63 14.75 8.39
CA LEU A 29 13.58 13.68 8.11
C LEU A 29 12.93 12.54 7.33
N ALA A 30 11.64 12.64 7.00
CA ALA A 30 10.90 11.58 6.34
C ALA A 30 11.48 11.26 4.97
N GLN A 31 11.54 9.97 4.63
CA GLN A 31 11.91 9.55 3.29
C GLN A 31 10.72 9.66 2.33
N PHE A 32 9.50 9.56 2.87
CA PHE A 32 8.26 9.71 2.13
C PHE A 32 7.15 10.22 3.05
N ILE A 33 6.32 11.12 2.52
CA ILE A 33 5.13 11.64 3.21
C ILE A 33 3.92 11.26 2.32
N PRO A 34 3.06 10.32 2.75
CA PRO A 34 1.85 9.98 2.03
C PRO A 34 0.86 11.15 1.98
N PRO A 35 -0.19 11.07 1.12
CA PRO A 35 -1.20 12.11 0.99
C PRO A 35 -1.81 12.57 2.34
N PRO A 36 -2.34 13.80 2.41
CA PRO A 36 -3.15 14.25 3.54
C PRO A 36 -4.27 13.26 3.90
N PRO A 37 -4.63 13.09 5.20
CA PRO A 37 -5.70 12.18 5.60
C PRO A 37 -7.04 12.44 4.91
N ASP A 38 -7.34 13.70 4.61
CA ASP A 38 -8.62 14.12 4.02
C ASP A 38 -8.75 13.67 2.56
N ASP A 39 -7.63 13.44 1.86
CA ASP A 39 -7.62 12.95 0.47
C ASP A 39 -7.71 11.42 0.39
N VAL A 40 -7.46 10.70 1.51
CA VAL A 40 -7.36 9.24 1.51
C VAL A 40 -8.66 8.54 1.06
N PRO A 41 -9.87 8.94 1.50
CA PRO A 41 -11.11 8.30 1.06
C PRO A 41 -11.27 8.31 -0.47
N ASP A 42 -11.09 9.46 -1.10
CA ASP A 42 -11.26 9.61 -2.56
C ASP A 42 -10.21 8.80 -3.33
N LEU A 43 -8.97 8.78 -2.84
CA LEU A 43 -7.89 7.97 -3.42
C LEU A 43 -8.15 6.46 -3.29
N LEU A 44 -8.79 6.02 -2.20
CA LEU A 44 -9.20 4.62 -2.05
C LEU A 44 -10.35 4.27 -2.99
N ASP A 45 -11.29 5.17 -3.21
CA ASP A 45 -12.38 4.97 -4.16
C ASP A 45 -11.86 4.87 -5.61
N ASP A 46 -10.89 5.69 -5.98
CA ASP A 46 -10.18 5.57 -7.27
C ASP A 46 -9.43 4.23 -7.38
N LEU A 47 -8.70 3.83 -6.34
CA LEU A 47 -8.00 2.53 -6.31
C LEU A 47 -8.99 1.36 -6.44
N VAL A 48 -10.12 1.40 -5.75
CA VAL A 48 -11.18 0.38 -5.87
C VAL A 48 -11.69 0.33 -7.31
N SER A 49 -11.97 1.49 -7.91
CA SER A 49 -12.39 1.59 -9.32
C SER A 49 -11.35 0.98 -10.26
N PHE A 50 -10.06 1.26 -10.04
CA PHE A 50 -8.95 0.68 -10.79
C PHE A 50 -8.88 -0.85 -10.65
N THR A 51 -9.01 -1.39 -9.44
CA THR A 51 -8.96 -2.86 -9.21
C THR A 51 -10.15 -3.61 -9.81
N ASN A 52 -11.22 -2.91 -10.17
CA ASN A 52 -12.37 -3.49 -10.86
C ASN A 52 -12.23 -3.59 -12.37
N ARG A 53 -11.24 -2.91 -12.97
CA ARG A 53 -10.93 -3.01 -14.40
C ARG A 53 -10.36 -4.38 -14.77
N ASP A 54 -10.43 -4.72 -16.05
CA ASP A 54 -9.91 -5.98 -16.60
C ASP A 54 -9.05 -5.83 -17.87
N ASP A 55 -8.72 -4.59 -18.23
CA ASP A 55 -7.96 -4.22 -19.43
C ASP A 55 -6.43 -4.40 -19.28
N LEU A 56 -5.95 -4.73 -18.08
CA LEU A 56 -4.56 -5.05 -17.80
C LEU A 56 -4.38 -6.55 -17.48
N SER A 57 -3.15 -7.03 -17.68
CA SER A 57 -2.74 -8.34 -17.16
C SER A 57 -2.92 -8.36 -15.63
N ALA A 58 -3.34 -9.50 -15.08
CA ALA A 58 -3.60 -9.63 -13.65
C ALA A 58 -2.35 -9.38 -12.79
N ILE A 59 -1.16 -9.72 -13.30
CA ILE A 59 0.11 -9.45 -12.61
C ILE A 59 0.39 -7.94 -12.60
N THR A 60 0.23 -7.28 -13.75
CA THR A 60 0.41 -5.82 -13.87
C THR A 60 -0.55 -5.06 -12.97
N GLN A 61 -1.84 -5.42 -13.01
CA GLN A 61 -2.86 -4.80 -12.16
C GLN A 61 -2.53 -4.98 -10.67
N ALA A 62 -2.14 -6.20 -10.26
CA ALA A 62 -1.80 -6.47 -8.88
C ALA A 62 -0.56 -5.69 -8.41
N ALA A 63 0.46 -5.55 -9.27
CA ALA A 63 1.65 -4.75 -8.98
C ALA A 63 1.32 -3.26 -8.82
N ILE A 64 0.57 -2.67 -9.76
CA ILE A 64 0.16 -1.27 -9.70
C ILE A 64 -0.71 -1.01 -8.48
N ALA A 65 -1.72 -1.85 -8.24
CA ALA A 65 -2.62 -1.69 -7.10
C ALA A 65 -1.88 -1.80 -5.76
N HIS A 66 -0.88 -2.68 -5.65
CA HIS A 66 -0.06 -2.79 -4.45
C HIS A 66 0.74 -1.51 -4.20
N VAL A 67 1.44 -1.01 -5.22
CA VAL A 67 2.24 0.21 -5.09
C VAL A 67 1.34 1.40 -4.75
N GLN A 68 0.23 1.57 -5.47
CA GLN A 68 -0.73 2.66 -5.20
C GLN A 68 -1.27 2.61 -3.77
N PHE A 69 -1.61 1.42 -3.27
CA PHE A 69 -2.06 1.24 -1.89
C PHE A 69 -1.00 1.64 -0.86
N GLU A 70 0.26 1.24 -1.06
CA GLU A 70 1.37 1.64 -0.17
C GLU A 70 1.61 3.16 -0.21
N THR A 71 1.48 3.78 -1.39
CA THR A 71 1.60 5.24 -1.58
C THR A 71 0.48 6.02 -0.88
N ILE A 72 -0.78 5.57 -0.97
CA ILE A 72 -1.92 6.16 -0.24
C ILE A 72 -1.71 6.03 1.28
N HIS A 73 -1.17 4.88 1.70
CA HIS A 73 -0.87 4.55 3.10
C HIS A 73 -2.07 4.78 4.04
N PRO A 74 -3.22 4.13 3.79
CA PRO A 74 -4.50 4.54 4.38
C PRO A 74 -4.63 4.25 5.88
N PHE A 75 -3.82 3.35 6.44
CA PHE A 75 -3.95 2.92 7.84
C PHE A 75 -2.82 3.45 8.72
N ALA A 76 -3.07 3.50 10.03
CA ALA A 76 -2.05 3.89 11.01
C ALA A 76 -0.93 2.84 11.16
N ASP A 77 -1.25 1.56 10.94
CA ASP A 77 -0.29 0.45 10.85
C ASP A 77 -0.88 -0.63 9.93
N GLY A 78 -0.02 -1.50 9.41
CA GLY A 78 -0.42 -2.68 8.66
C GLY A 78 -0.52 -2.49 7.15
N ASN A 79 -0.18 -1.31 6.62
CA ASN A 79 -0.24 -1.02 5.18
C ASN A 79 0.52 -2.08 4.36
N GLY A 80 1.79 -2.32 4.67
CA GLY A 80 2.59 -3.40 4.08
C GLY A 80 1.90 -4.77 4.01
N ARG A 81 1.21 -5.16 5.08
CA ARG A 81 0.52 -6.46 5.18
C ARG A 81 -0.74 -6.48 4.31
N VAL A 82 -1.52 -5.40 4.35
CA VAL A 82 -2.74 -5.28 3.54
C VAL A 82 -2.40 -5.14 2.06
N GLY A 83 -1.38 -4.37 1.69
CA GLY A 83 -0.91 -4.22 0.31
C GLY A 83 -0.51 -5.57 -0.30
N ARG A 84 0.25 -6.40 0.44
CA ARG A 84 0.57 -7.76 -0.02
C ARG A 84 -0.64 -8.69 -0.07
N CYS A 85 -1.60 -8.54 0.84
CA CYS A 85 -2.87 -9.25 0.78
C CYS A 85 -3.66 -8.88 -0.47
N LEU A 86 -3.68 -7.59 -0.85
CA LEU A 86 -4.37 -7.09 -2.03
C LEU A 86 -3.85 -7.74 -3.33
N ILE A 87 -2.53 -7.96 -3.43
CA ILE A 87 -1.95 -8.73 -4.55
C ILE A 87 -2.63 -10.09 -4.68
N HIS A 88 -2.74 -10.83 -3.57
CA HIS A 88 -3.37 -12.14 -3.57
C HIS A 88 -4.86 -12.09 -3.94
N VAL A 89 -5.59 -11.10 -3.43
CA VAL A 89 -7.01 -10.90 -3.75
C VAL A 89 -7.19 -10.71 -5.27
N ILE A 90 -6.38 -9.85 -5.89
CA ILE A 90 -6.42 -9.59 -7.34
C ILE A 90 -6.08 -10.86 -8.11
N LEU A 91 -4.96 -11.54 -7.80
CA LEU A 91 -4.54 -12.75 -8.50
C LEU A 91 -5.58 -13.89 -8.39
N ARG A 92 -6.25 -14.01 -7.23
CA ARG A 92 -7.31 -15.00 -7.03
C ARG A 92 -8.57 -14.64 -7.82
N ARG A 93 -9.03 -13.38 -7.74
CA ARG A 93 -10.20 -12.88 -8.51
C ARG A 93 -9.99 -13.03 -10.01
N ARG A 94 -8.78 -12.77 -10.50
CA ARG A 94 -8.41 -12.89 -11.92
C ARG A 94 -8.06 -14.32 -12.34
N GLY A 95 -8.13 -15.30 -11.42
CA GLY A 95 -8.00 -16.72 -11.72
C GLY A 95 -6.58 -17.27 -11.85
N LEU A 96 -5.53 -16.49 -11.51
CA LEU A 96 -4.13 -16.94 -11.54
C LEU A 96 -3.71 -17.74 -10.29
N SER A 97 -4.44 -17.60 -9.16
CA SER A 97 -4.14 -18.29 -7.91
C SER A 97 -5.39 -19.02 -7.38
N ARG A 98 -5.88 -20.02 -8.15
CA ARG A 98 -7.08 -20.78 -7.79
C ARG A 98 -6.83 -21.92 -6.80
N ARG A 99 -5.66 -22.56 -6.87
CA ARG A 99 -5.31 -23.75 -6.08
C ARG A 99 -4.16 -23.54 -5.11
N VAL A 100 -3.18 -22.73 -5.52
CA VAL A 100 -1.97 -22.46 -4.72
C VAL A 100 -1.81 -20.96 -4.59
N MET A 101 -1.60 -20.52 -3.36
CA MET A 101 -1.22 -19.15 -3.04
C MET A 101 0.30 -19.04 -3.17
N PRO A 102 0.83 -18.28 -4.15
CA PRO A 102 2.27 -18.12 -4.28
C PRO A 102 2.83 -17.44 -3.01
N PRO A 103 4.04 -17.78 -2.55
CA PRO A 103 4.61 -17.17 -1.37
C PRO A 103 5.19 -15.78 -1.69
N ILE A 104 4.33 -14.82 -2.07
CA ILE A 104 4.72 -13.48 -2.55
C ILE A 104 5.58 -12.75 -1.53
N SER A 105 5.21 -12.82 -0.25
CA SER A 105 6.00 -12.19 0.82
C SER A 105 7.42 -12.76 0.90
N VAL A 106 7.62 -14.07 0.65
CA VAL A 106 8.94 -14.70 0.63
C VAL A 106 9.73 -14.25 -0.59
N ALA A 107 9.09 -14.21 -1.76
CA ALA A 107 9.72 -13.74 -2.99
C ALA A 107 10.19 -12.27 -2.89
N LEU A 108 9.38 -11.43 -2.25
CA LEU A 108 9.74 -10.03 -1.98
C LEU A 108 10.84 -9.91 -0.93
N ALA A 109 10.78 -10.70 0.15
CA ALA A 109 11.82 -10.71 1.19
C ALA A 109 13.19 -11.12 0.63
N ALA A 110 13.23 -12.09 -0.29
CA ALA A 110 14.46 -12.51 -0.98
C ALA A 110 15.13 -11.36 -1.76
N ASN A 111 14.39 -10.30 -2.12
CA ASN A 111 14.89 -9.13 -2.85
C ASN A 111 14.47 -7.81 -2.19
N THR A 112 14.57 -7.74 -0.86
CA THR A 112 14.06 -6.61 -0.06
C THR A 112 14.59 -5.25 -0.52
N GLY A 113 15.87 -5.17 -0.92
CA GLY A 113 16.46 -3.91 -1.40
C GLY A 113 15.79 -3.35 -2.68
N ARG A 114 15.40 -4.23 -3.61
CA ARG A 114 14.68 -3.81 -4.84
C ARG A 114 13.21 -3.53 -4.55
N TYR A 115 12.60 -4.26 -3.63
CA TYR A 115 11.22 -4.07 -3.22
C TYR A 115 11.00 -2.70 -2.56
N ILE A 116 11.81 -2.36 -1.55
CA ILE A 116 11.72 -1.06 -0.85
C ILE A 116 12.06 0.12 -1.77
N ALA A 117 12.91 -0.10 -2.79
CA ALA A 117 13.25 0.96 -3.73
C ALA A 117 12.06 1.40 -4.61
N VAL A 118 11.09 0.51 -4.86
CA VAL A 118 9.88 0.85 -5.63
C VAL A 118 8.94 1.75 -4.81
N ASP A 119 8.86 1.57 -3.50
CA ASP A 119 8.09 2.45 -2.59
C ASP A 119 8.62 3.90 -2.59
N LYS A 120 9.80 4.15 -3.16
CA LYS A 120 10.45 5.45 -3.24
C LYS A 120 10.34 6.13 -4.61
N LEU A 121 9.69 5.51 -5.59
CA LEU A 121 9.50 6.15 -6.89
C LEU A 121 8.37 7.19 -6.81
N PRO A 122 8.61 8.47 -7.17
CA PRO A 122 7.54 9.45 -7.31
C PRO A 122 6.68 9.05 -8.51
N ILE A 123 5.40 8.78 -8.26
CA ILE A 123 4.43 8.45 -9.30
C ILE A 123 3.60 9.70 -9.58
N GLY A 124 3.97 10.42 -10.64
CA GLY A 124 3.21 11.55 -11.20
C GLY A 124 3.46 12.89 -10.52
N GLU A 125 4.14 13.80 -11.23
CA GLU A 125 3.86 15.23 -11.06
C GLU A 125 2.56 15.57 -11.80
N PRO A 126 1.65 16.36 -11.22
CA PRO A 126 0.53 16.92 -11.98
C PRO A 126 1.10 17.87 -13.05
N ARG A 127 0.71 17.65 -14.31
CA ARG A 127 0.88 18.66 -15.36
C ARG A 127 -0.21 19.72 -15.25
#